data_AF-A0A8T2V2S8-F1
#
_entry.id   AF-A0A8T2V2S8-F1
#
_cell.length_a   1.000
_cell.length_b   1.000
_cell.length_c   1.000
_cell.angle_alpha   90.00
_cell.angle_beta   90.00
_cell.angle_gamma   90.00
#
_symmetry.space_group_name_H-M   'P 1'
#
loop_
_entity.id
_entity.type
_entity.pdbx_description
1 polymer ?
#
loop_
_entity_poly.entity_id
_entity_poly.type
_entity_poly.pdbx_seq_one_letter_code
_entity_poly.pdbx_strand_id
1 'polypeptide(L)'
;MLHRVVKCSGVIRGLLLSDEFAAMPEASTTIGKEFRKLADNAAWWENISRIVDIVRPLVQLLRVVDFMEPCIDKVYEAMDRTIESLKKLVQEDEKYEEISSICVRRWNAYYSPLRAAAFTVDPEFQDKKQYADPR
;
A
#
# COMPACT_ATOMS: atom_id res chain seq x y z
N MET A 1 -7.10 2.30 -8.72
CA MET A 1 -8.43 2.93 -8.56
C MET A 1 -8.58 3.59 -7.19
N LEU A 2 -8.45 2.85 -6.07
CA LEU A 2 -8.63 3.37 -4.70
C LEU A 2 -7.77 4.58 -4.32
N HIS A 3 -6.50 4.62 -4.73
CA HIS A 3 -5.63 5.78 -4.52
C HIS A 3 -6.22 7.11 -5.06
N ARG A 4 -6.91 7.06 -6.21
CA ARG A 4 -7.55 8.25 -6.80
C ARG A 4 -8.78 8.66 -6.00
N VAL A 5 -9.52 7.70 -5.46
CA VAL A 5 -10.70 7.94 -4.62
C VAL A 5 -10.30 8.64 -3.32
N VAL A 6 -9.23 8.20 -2.64
CA VAL A 6 -8.69 8.88 -1.45
C VAL A 6 -8.21 10.29 -1.79
N LYS A 7 -7.44 10.44 -2.88
CA LYS A 7 -6.94 11.75 -3.32
C LYS A 7 -8.04 12.76 -3.61
N CYS A 8 -9.17 12.30 -4.17
CA CYS A 8 -10.31 13.15 -4.49
C CYS A 8 -11.38 13.18 -3.38
N SER A 9 -11.12 12.60 -2.20
CA SER A 9 -12.13 12.45 -1.12
C SER A 9 -12.80 13.77 -0.74
N GLY A 10 -12.05 14.86 -0.58
CA GLY A 10 -12.62 16.17 -0.26
C GLY A 10 -13.59 16.69 -1.33
N VAL A 11 -13.23 16.51 -2.61
CA VAL A 11 -14.09 16.91 -3.75
C VAL A 11 -15.32 16.03 -3.83
N ILE A 12 -15.17 14.72 -3.64
CA ILE A 12 -16.27 13.75 -3.67
C ILE A 12 -17.24 14.01 -2.53
N ARG A 13 -16.73 14.27 -1.32
CA ARG A 13 -17.54 14.63 -0.15
C ARG A 13 -18.27 15.95 -0.37
N GLY A 14 -17.57 16.97 -0.86
CA GLY A 14 -18.18 18.26 -1.20
C GLY A 14 -19.32 18.12 -2.21
N LEU A 15 -19.11 17.31 -3.26
CA LEU A 15 -20.13 17.06 -4.28
C LEU A 15 -21.33 16.28 -3.72
N LEU A 16 -21.11 15.19 -2.99
CA LEU A 16 -22.19 14.33 -2.48
C LEU A 16 -22.96 14.92 -1.29
N LEU A 17 -22.32 15.81 -0.52
CA LEU A 17 -22.94 16.48 0.61
C LEU A 17 -23.56 17.84 0.24
N SER A 18 -23.33 18.31 -0.98
CA SER A 18 -23.89 19.57 -1.49
C SER A 18 -25.42 19.59 -1.45
N ASP A 19 -25.97 20.80 -1.36
CA ASP A 19 -27.41 21.05 -1.44
C ASP A 19 -27.92 20.85 -2.86
N GLU A 20 -27.09 21.13 -3.86
CA GLU A 20 -27.38 20.88 -5.27
C GLU A 20 -27.58 19.39 -5.56
N PHE A 21 -26.72 18.52 -5.00
CA PHE A 21 -26.91 17.08 -5.09
C PHE A 21 -28.13 16.63 -4.28
N ALA A 22 -28.42 17.25 -3.13
CA ALA A 22 -29.61 16.93 -2.34
C ALA A 22 -30.93 17.19 -3.10
N ALA A 23 -30.94 18.20 -3.97
CA ALA A 23 -32.08 18.56 -4.82
C ALA A 23 -32.25 17.66 -6.05
N MET A 24 -31.27 16.82 -6.37
CA MET A 24 -31.32 15.91 -7.52
C MET A 24 -32.22 14.69 -7.25
N PRO A 25 -32.98 14.20 -8.25
CA PRO A 25 -33.78 12.99 -8.11
C PRO A 25 -32.91 11.77 -7.77
N GLU A 26 -31.65 11.73 -8.22
CA GLU A 26 -30.68 10.68 -7.94
C GLU A 26 -30.37 10.55 -6.44
N ALA A 27 -30.33 11.65 -5.68
CA ALA A 27 -30.10 11.62 -4.23
C ALA A 27 -31.30 11.06 -3.45
N SER A 28 -32.50 11.10 -4.03
CA SER A 28 -33.71 10.56 -3.41
C SER A 28 -33.80 9.03 -3.50
N THR A 29 -33.04 8.42 -4.41
CA THR A 29 -32.93 6.97 -4.57
C THR A 29 -32.29 6.29 -3.35
N THR A 30 -32.57 5.01 -3.14
CA THR A 30 -31.95 4.22 -2.05
C THR A 30 -30.43 4.28 -2.11
N ILE A 31 -29.87 4.13 -3.31
CA ILE A 31 -28.43 4.18 -3.59
C ILE A 31 -27.87 5.58 -3.28
N GLY A 32 -28.54 6.65 -3.73
CA GLY A 32 -28.12 8.03 -3.47
C GLY A 32 -28.05 8.36 -1.98
N LYS A 33 -29.03 7.90 -1.20
CA LYS A 33 -29.06 8.06 0.26
C LYS A 33 -27.92 7.30 0.95
N GLU A 34 -27.63 6.08 0.51
CA GLU A 34 -26.50 5.29 1.03
C GLU A 34 -25.15 5.94 0.71
N PHE A 35 -24.95 6.42 -0.52
CA PHE A 35 -23.72 7.13 -0.89
C PHE A 35 -23.52 8.39 -0.05
N ARG A 36 -24.58 9.15 0.23
CA ARG A 36 -24.50 10.34 1.09
C ARG A 36 -24.11 9.98 2.52
N LYS A 37 -24.72 8.93 3.09
CA LYS A 37 -24.35 8.40 4.42
C LYS A 37 -22.88 7.97 4.46
N LEU A 38 -22.40 7.34 3.40
CA LEU A 38 -21.02 6.89 3.30
C LEU A 38 -20.03 8.06 3.15
N ALA A 39 -20.40 9.07 2.37
CA ALA A 39 -19.62 10.29 2.18
C ALA A 39 -19.47 11.10 3.48
N ASP A 40 -20.50 11.08 4.34
CA ASP A 40 -20.49 11.74 5.65
C ASP A 40 -19.73 10.93 6.72
N ASN A 41 -19.61 9.61 6.54
CA ASN A 41 -18.94 8.73 7.49
C ASN A 41 -17.41 8.91 7.48
N ALA A 42 -16.89 9.64 8.48
CA ALA A 42 -15.46 9.86 8.65
C ALA A 42 -14.65 8.56 8.80
N ALA A 43 -15.15 7.60 9.58
CA ALA A 43 -14.47 6.32 9.82
C ALA A 43 -14.35 5.49 8.53
N TRP A 44 -15.31 5.61 7.60
CA TRP A 44 -15.21 4.94 6.30
C TRP A 44 -14.05 5.49 5.46
N TRP A 45 -13.87 6.82 5.41
CA TRP A 45 -12.76 7.44 4.70
C TRP A 45 -11.42 7.11 5.31
N GLU A 46 -11.34 7.10 6.65
CA GLU A 46 -10.15 6.69 7.38
C GLU A 46 -9.77 5.24 7.06
N ASN A 47 -10.75 4.33 7.08
CA ASN A 47 -10.55 2.93 6.71
C ASN A 47 -10.05 2.76 5.27
N ILE A 48 -10.59 3.51 4.31
CA ILE A 48 -10.08 3.48 2.92
C ILE A 48 -8.66 4.01 2.83
N SER A 49 -8.35 5.11 3.53
CA SER A 49 -6.98 5.64 3.54
C SER A 49 -6.02 4.59 4.09
N ARG A 50 -6.36 3.96 5.22
CA ARG A 50 -5.60 2.88 5.84
C ARG A 50 -5.37 1.71 4.86
N ILE A 51 -6.42 1.27 4.15
CA ILE A 51 -6.29 0.21 3.13
C ILE A 51 -5.34 0.65 2.01
N VAL A 52 -5.45 1.87 1.52
CA VAL A 52 -4.57 2.39 0.47
C VAL A 52 -3.12 2.44 0.94
N ASP A 53 -2.87 2.84 2.18
CA ASP A 53 -1.52 2.91 2.75
C ASP A 53 -0.90 1.53 2.95
N ILE A 54 -1.69 0.52 3.33
CA ILE A 54 -1.24 -0.89 3.43
C ILE A 54 -0.95 -1.49 2.05
N VAL A 55 -1.82 -1.24 1.06
CA VAL A 55 -1.71 -1.83 -0.27
C VAL A 55 -0.62 -1.17 -1.11
N ARG A 56 -0.33 0.13 -0.86
CA ARG A 56 0.70 0.88 -1.61
C ARG A 56 2.08 0.20 -1.63
N PRO A 57 2.72 -0.17 -0.50
CA PRO A 57 4.03 -0.81 -0.51
C PRO A 57 3.98 -2.18 -1.20
N LEU A 58 2.89 -2.94 -1.06
CA LEU A 58 2.69 -4.21 -1.78
C LEU A 58 2.65 -4.02 -3.30
N VAL A 59 1.92 -3.01 -3.80
CA VAL A 59 1.88 -2.69 -5.23
C VAL A 59 3.23 -2.20 -5.73
N GLN A 60 3.98 -1.44 -4.93
CA GLN A 60 5.33 -1.01 -5.29
C GLN A 60 6.28 -2.20 -5.41
N LEU A 61 6.24 -3.16 -4.48
CA LEU A 61 7.00 -4.39 -4.57
C LEU A 61 6.67 -5.18 -5.84
N LEU A 62 5.37 -5.37 -6.13
CA LEU A 62 4.94 -6.08 -7.34
C LEU A 62 5.45 -5.39 -8.61
N ARG A 63 5.42 -4.06 -8.67
CA ARG A 63 6.00 -3.33 -9.81
C ARG A 63 7.49 -3.60 -9.99
N VAL A 64 8.28 -3.62 -8.90
CA VAL A 64 9.72 -3.92 -9.00
C VAL A 64 9.94 -5.34 -9.53
N VAL A 65 9.11 -6.29 -9.08
CA VAL A 65 9.17 -7.68 -9.52
C VAL A 65 8.73 -7.86 -10.98
N ASP A 66 7.73 -7.11 -11.45
CA ASP A 66 7.08 -7.29 -12.75
C ASP A 66 7.67 -6.41 -13.89
N PHE A 67 8.38 -5.31 -13.58
CA PHE A 67 8.78 -4.30 -14.57
C PHE A 67 10.07 -4.62 -15.38
N MET A 68 10.68 -5.79 -15.16
CA MET A 68 11.75 -6.36 -16.01
C MET A 68 13.10 -5.61 -16.04
N GLU A 69 14.02 -6.04 -15.18
CA GLU A 69 15.21 -6.86 -15.48
C GLU A 69 15.62 -7.32 -14.07
N PRO A 70 15.62 -8.62 -13.73
CA PRO A 70 15.70 -9.06 -12.34
C PRO A 70 17.14 -8.90 -11.83
N CYS A 71 17.51 -7.66 -11.57
CA CYS A 71 18.46 -7.29 -10.54
C CYS A 71 17.82 -7.74 -9.22
N ILE A 72 18.17 -8.97 -8.84
CA ILE A 72 17.73 -9.64 -7.62
C ILE A 72 17.90 -8.72 -6.42
N ASP A 73 19.00 -7.99 -6.40
CA ASP A 73 19.38 -6.94 -5.48
C ASP A 73 18.28 -5.89 -5.24
N LYS A 74 17.66 -5.35 -6.30
CA LYS A 74 16.53 -4.41 -6.20
C LYS A 74 15.28 -5.05 -5.62
N VAL A 75 15.05 -6.34 -5.87
CA VAL A 75 13.92 -7.08 -5.30
C VAL A 75 14.10 -7.24 -3.79
N TYR A 76 15.31 -7.58 -3.32
CA TYR A 76 15.61 -7.68 -1.89
C TYR A 76 15.40 -6.34 -1.17
N GLU A 77 15.96 -5.26 -1.71
CA GLU A 77 15.80 -3.92 -1.13
C GLU A 77 14.33 -3.45 -1.13
N ALA A 78 13.57 -3.75 -2.19
CA ALA A 78 12.14 -3.45 -2.24
C ALA A 78 11.33 -4.27 -1.23
N MET A 79 11.71 -5.52 -0.97
CA MET A 79 11.08 -6.37 0.02
C MET A 79 11.33 -5.88 1.45
N ASP A 80 12.58 -5.54 1.79
CA ASP A 80 12.91 -4.98 3.11
C ASP A 80 12.11 -3.70 3.39
N ARG A 81 12.10 -2.75 2.44
CA ARG A 81 11.29 -1.53 2.56
C ARG A 81 9.80 -1.81 2.72
N THR A 82 9.28 -2.83 2.04
CA THR A 82 7.86 -3.21 2.10
C THR A 82 7.51 -3.77 3.48
N ILE A 83 8.35 -4.66 4.03
CA ILE A 83 8.15 -5.24 5.36
C ILE A 83 8.24 -4.15 6.44
N GLU A 84 9.23 -3.25 6.37
CA GLU A 84 9.36 -2.13 7.30
C GLU A 84 8.16 -1.18 7.25
N SER A 85 7.67 -0.87 6.05
CA SER A 85 6.50 -0.01 5.88
C SER A 85 5.25 -0.66 6.46
N LEU A 86 5.05 -1.96 6.22
CA LEU A 86 3.91 -2.71 6.76
C LEU A 86 3.97 -2.86 8.28
N LYS A 87 5.16 -3.08 8.85
CA LYS A 87 5.37 -3.04 10.31
C LYS A 87 4.89 -1.72 10.89
N LYS A 88 5.36 -0.58 10.37
CA LYS A 88 4.94 0.74 10.87
C LYS A 88 3.44 1.01 10.75
N LEU A 89 2.80 0.49 9.70
CA LEU A 89 1.38 0.76 9.42
C LEU A 89 0.42 -0.17 10.17
N VAL A 90 0.84 -1.40 10.46
CA VAL A 90 -0.06 -2.50 10.82
C VAL A 90 0.36 -3.20 12.11
N GLN A 91 1.47 -2.84 12.76
CA GLN A 91 1.99 -3.56 13.95
C GLN A 91 0.98 -3.72 15.10
N GLU A 92 0.03 -2.81 15.25
CA GLU A 92 -1.04 -2.88 16.27
C GLU A 92 -2.36 -3.46 15.73
N ASP A 93 -2.43 -3.79 14.44
CA ASP A 93 -3.59 -4.37 13.79
C ASP A 93 -3.62 -5.89 14.02
N GLU A 94 -4.78 -6.42 14.38
CA GLU A 94 -5.00 -7.85 14.53
C GLU A 94 -4.66 -8.63 13.24
N LYS A 95 -4.74 -7.97 12.08
CA LYS A 95 -4.43 -8.55 10.77
C LYS A 95 -2.96 -8.52 10.38
N TYR A 96 -2.09 -7.94 11.21
CA TYR A 96 -0.65 -7.86 10.95
C TYR A 96 -0.05 -9.21 10.60
N GLU A 97 -0.42 -10.24 11.34
CA GLU A 97 0.18 -11.56 11.17
C GLU A 97 -0.27 -12.22 9.87
N GLU A 98 -1.54 -12.01 9.48
CA GLU A 98 -2.06 -12.47 8.20
C GLU A 98 -1.35 -11.77 7.03
N ILE A 99 -1.22 -10.44 7.09
CA ILE A 99 -0.54 -9.62 6.07
C ILE A 99 0.95 -9.98 5.99
N SER A 100 1.61 -10.16 7.14
CA SER A 100 3.01 -10.59 7.22
C SER A 100 3.20 -11.98 6.64
N SER A 101 2.28 -12.91 6.92
CA SER A 101 2.33 -14.26 6.35
C SER A 101 2.23 -14.25 4.81
N ILE A 102 1.43 -13.36 4.22
CA ILE A 102 1.33 -13.20 2.77
C ILE A 102 2.68 -12.73 2.22
N CYS A 103 3.31 -11.76 2.87
CA CYS A 103 4.63 -11.24 2.48
C CYS A 103 5.71 -12.34 2.57
N VAL A 104 5.75 -13.10 3.66
CA VAL A 104 6.70 -14.21 3.86
C VAL A 104 6.48 -15.33 2.84
N ARG A 105 5.23 -15.69 2.54
CA ARG A 105 4.94 -16.69 1.48
C ARG A 105 5.42 -16.21 0.12
N ARG A 106 5.17 -14.94 -0.22
CA ARG A 106 5.63 -14.34 -1.47
C ARG A 106 7.15 -14.29 -1.52
N TRP A 107 7.81 -13.96 -0.41
CA TRP A 107 9.26 -14.00 -0.25
C TRP A 107 9.82 -15.39 -0.58
N ASN A 108 9.31 -16.43 0.07
CA ASN A 108 9.78 -17.81 -0.13
C ASN A 108 9.60 -18.29 -1.58
N ALA A 109 8.60 -17.80 -2.30
CA ALA A 109 8.40 -18.12 -3.71
C ALA A 109 9.44 -17.47 -4.63
N TYR A 110 9.99 -16.30 -4.26
CA TYR A 110 11.02 -15.61 -5.05
C TYR A 110 12.45 -15.88 -4.54
N TYR A 111 12.60 -16.33 -3.30
CA TYR A 111 13.87 -16.63 -2.68
C TYR A 111 14.55 -17.81 -3.37
N SER A 112 15.81 -17.63 -3.74
CA SER A 112 16.71 -18.71 -4.14
C SER A 112 18.08 -18.45 -3.55
N PRO A 113 18.76 -19.45 -2.96
CA PRO A 113 20.11 -19.27 -2.42
C PRO A 113 21.10 -18.72 -3.45
N LEU A 114 20.97 -19.13 -4.72
CA LEU A 114 21.76 -18.60 -5.83
C LEU A 114 21.51 -17.10 -6.06
N ARG A 115 20.26 -16.67 -5.88
CA ARG A 115 19.87 -15.26 -6.00
C ARG A 115 20.42 -14.43 -4.82
N ALA A 116 20.31 -14.93 -3.60
CA ALA A 116 20.85 -14.25 -2.41
C ALA A 116 22.39 -14.06 -2.49
N ALA A 117 23.11 -15.05 -3.03
CA ALA A 117 24.54 -14.95 -3.25
C ALA A 117 24.90 -13.86 -4.29
N ALA A 118 24.13 -13.75 -5.38
CA ALA A 118 24.33 -12.72 -6.40
C ALA A 118 24.18 -11.30 -5.82
N PHE A 119 23.16 -11.06 -4.98
CA PHE A 119 23.00 -9.77 -4.28
C PHE A 119 24.20 -9.43 -3.40
N THR A 120 24.72 -10.41 -2.66
CA THR A 120 25.83 -10.19 -1.72
C THR A 120 27.10 -9.75 -2.42
N VAL A 121 27.28 -10.12 -3.69
CA VAL A 121 28.48 -9.83 -4.49
C VAL A 121 28.30 -8.56 -5.35
N ASP A 122 27.11 -7.95 -5.37
CA ASP A 122 26.83 -6.75 -6.15
C ASP A 122 27.48 -5.49 -5.52
N PRO A 123 28.45 -4.83 -6.20
CA PRO A 123 29.13 -3.64 -5.70
C PRO A 123 28.18 -2.46 -5.43
N GLU A 124 27.07 -2.34 -6.16
CA GLU A 124 26.11 -1.23 -6.02
C GLU A 124 25.46 -1.20 -4.61
N PHE A 125 25.44 -2.34 -3.92
CA PHE A 125 24.82 -2.50 -2.61
C PHE A 125 25.82 -2.66 -1.45
N GLN A 126 27.11 -2.84 -1.76
CA GLN A 126 28.16 -2.86 -0.73
C GLN A 126 28.55 -1.46 -0.26
N ASP A 127 28.57 -0.46 -1.15
CA ASP A 127 28.89 0.93 -0.79
C ASP A 127 27.84 1.58 0.12
N LYS A 128 26.58 1.14 0.07
CA LYS A 128 25.50 1.68 0.91
C LYS A 128 25.55 1.21 2.38
N LYS A 129 26.29 0.12 2.69
CA LYS A 129 26.44 -0.38 4.07
C LYS A 129 27.58 0.28 4.85
N GLN A 130 28.45 1.05 4.21
CA GLN A 130 29.57 1.73 4.90
C GLN A 130 29.17 3.00 5.65
N TYR A 131 27.93 3.50 5.50
CA TYR A 131 27.47 4.75 6.16
C TYR A 131 26.39 4.56 7.23
N ALA A 132 26.09 3.33 7.64
CA ALA A 132 25.08 3.03 8.68
C ALA A 132 25.70 2.40 9.95
N ASP A 133 26.84 2.92 10.40
CA ASP A 133 27.40 2.61 11.72
C ASP A 133 27.86 3.89 12.43
N PRO A 134 27.11 4.37 13.45
CA PRO A 134 27.67 5.10 14.56
C PRO A 134 27.71 4.19 15.79
N ARG A 135 28.87 3.55 15.98
CA ARG A 135 29.50 3.12 17.25
C ARG A 135 28.63 3.14 18.51
#